data_AF-A0A920AZU4-F1
#
_entry.id   AF-A0A920AZU4-F1
#
_cell.length_a   1.000
_cell.length_b   1.000
_cell.length_c   1.000
_cell.angle_alpha   90.00
_cell.angle_beta   90.00
_cell.angle_gamma   90.00
#
_symmetry.space_group_name_H-M   'P 1'
#
loop_
_entity.id
_entity.type
_entity.pdbx_description
1 polymer ?
#
loop_
_entity_poly.entity_id
_entity_poly.type
_entity_poly.pdbx_seq_one_letter_code
_entity_poly.pdbx_strand_id
1 'polypeptide(L)'
;MGNKQNETHKYLYWEFPAYNGQQAVRMNNWKAIRKNIFNGNMQIELYDLKSDLQEQNDISKSKPEIVNKITSIMQNSRTTPIYKKFKISELGDI
;
A
#
# COMPACT_ATOMS: atom_id res chain seq x y z
N MET A 1 11.51 10.75 -21.79
CA MET A 1 12.49 11.33 -20.84
C MET A 1 11.74 11.71 -19.57
N GLY A 2 12.27 11.40 -18.39
CA GLY A 2 11.65 11.71 -17.10
C GLY A 2 12.17 13.05 -16.55
N ASN A 3 11.25 13.92 -16.14
CA ASN A 3 11.62 15.18 -15.46
C ASN A 3 12.26 14.87 -14.10
N LYS A 4 13.21 15.71 -13.69
CA LYS A 4 13.86 15.59 -12.38
C LYS A 4 12.82 15.86 -11.28
N GLN A 5 12.59 14.88 -10.42
CA GLN A 5 11.67 15.01 -9.29
C GLN A 5 12.32 15.92 -8.24
N ASN A 6 11.84 17.15 -8.11
CA ASN A 6 12.40 18.16 -7.19
C ASN A 6 11.82 18.07 -5.77
N GLU A 7 10.79 17.26 -5.56
CA GLU A 7 10.11 17.15 -4.27
C GLU A 7 10.30 15.76 -3.65
N THR A 8 10.72 15.76 -2.38
CA THR A 8 10.76 14.55 -1.56
C THR A 8 9.35 14.22 -1.09
N HIS A 9 8.72 13.20 -1.69
CA HIS A 9 7.44 12.72 -1.21
C HIS A 9 7.60 12.04 0.16
N LYS A 10 6.74 12.41 1.11
CA LYS A 10 6.71 11.77 2.44
C LYS A 10 6.39 10.28 2.35
N TYR A 11 5.56 9.90 1.37
CA TYR A 11 5.20 8.52 1.05
C TYR A 11 4.70 8.44 -0.39
N LEU A 12 4.71 7.23 -0.95
CA LEU A 12 4.06 6.88 -2.20
C LEU A 12 2.92 5.92 -1.87
N TYR A 13 1.75 6.15 -2.48
CA TYR A 13 0.57 5.31 -2.34
C TYR A 13 0.08 4.89 -3.72
N TRP A 14 -0.29 3.63 -3.89
CA TRP A 14 -0.92 3.17 -5.12
C TRP A 14 -1.85 1.97 -4.87
N GLU A 15 -2.83 1.82 -5.75
CA GLU A 15 -3.74 0.69 -5.82
C GLU A 15 -3.56 -0.04 -7.14
N PHE A 16 -3.66 -1.36 -7.11
CA PHE A 16 -3.55 -2.20 -8.30
C PHE A 16 -4.67 -3.24 -8.31
N PRO A 17 -5.73 -3.05 -9.12
CA PRO A 17 -6.87 -3.97 -9.16
C PRO A 17 -6.54 -5.36 -9.72
N ALA A 18 -5.46 -5.51 -10.49
CA ALA A 18 -5.05 -6.82 -10.98
C ALA A 18 -4.49 -7.71 -9.84
N TYR A 19 -4.29 -9.00 -10.10
CA TYR A 19 -3.87 -10.00 -9.09
C TYR A 19 -4.77 -9.99 -7.84
N ASN A 20 -6.09 -10.01 -8.06
CA ASN A 20 -7.12 -9.99 -7.00
C ASN A 20 -7.10 -8.75 -6.10
N GLY A 21 -6.61 -7.61 -6.59
CA GLY A 21 -6.60 -6.35 -5.85
C GLY A 21 -5.44 -6.25 -4.86
N GLN A 22 -4.69 -5.17 -4.98
CA GLN A 22 -3.56 -4.84 -4.12
C GLN A 22 -3.56 -3.36 -3.77
N GLN A 23 -3.07 -3.05 -2.57
CA GLN A 23 -2.86 -1.70 -2.10
C GLN A 23 -1.49 -1.63 -1.46
N ALA A 24 -0.68 -0.64 -1.81
CA ALA A 24 0.67 -0.53 -1.29
C ALA A 24 1.05 0.91 -0.94
N VAL A 25 1.88 1.02 0.09
CA VAL A 25 2.48 2.27 0.53
C VAL A 25 3.97 2.07 0.68
N ARG A 26 4.75 3.01 0.14
CA ARG A 26 6.19 3.12 0.38
C ARG A 26 6.48 4.39 1.15
N MET A 27 7.10 4.28 2.31
CA MET A 27 7.46 5.40 3.18
C MET A 27 8.86 5.19 3.75
N ASN A 28 9.82 6.02 3.33
CA ASN A 28 11.24 5.86 3.67
C ASN A 28 11.75 4.45 3.31
N ASN A 29 12.16 3.66 4.31
CA ASN A 29 12.60 2.27 4.16
C ASN A 29 11.45 1.28 4.27
N TRP A 30 10.25 1.72 4.65
CA TRP A 30 9.12 0.85 4.87
C TRP A 30 8.33 0.67 3.58
N LYS A 31 7.99 -0.58 3.27
CA LYS A 31 6.97 -0.89 2.28
C LYS A 31 5.90 -1.74 2.95
N ALA A 32 4.66 -1.30 2.86
CA ALA A 32 3.53 -2.12 3.27
C ALA A 32 2.65 -2.44 2.08
N ILE A 33 2.08 -3.63 2.09
CA ILE A 33 1.22 -4.11 1.02
C ILE A 33 0.07 -4.94 1.59
N ARG A 34 -1.11 -4.77 0.99
CA ARG A 34 -2.25 -5.66 1.09
C ARG A 34 -2.42 -6.36 -0.25
N LYS A 35 -2.61 -7.67 -0.23
CA LYS A 35 -2.79 -8.50 -1.44
C LYS A 35 -4.10 -9.28 -1.33
N ASN A 36 -4.68 -9.65 -2.47
CA ASN A 36 -5.92 -10.42 -2.54
C ASN A 36 -7.10 -9.71 -1.87
N ILE A 37 -7.20 -8.40 -2.04
CA ILE A 37 -8.26 -7.58 -1.43
C ILE A 37 -9.65 -8.02 -1.91
N PHE A 38 -9.80 -8.40 -3.19
CA PHE A 38 -11.05 -8.94 -3.74
C PHE A 38 -11.45 -10.29 -3.15
N ASN A 39 -10.54 -10.99 -2.48
CA ASN A 39 -10.84 -12.22 -1.74
C ASN A 39 -11.15 -11.94 -0.26
N GLY A 40 -11.31 -10.67 0.12
CA GLY A 40 -11.55 -10.24 1.50
C GLY A 40 -10.29 -10.19 2.37
N ASN A 41 -9.09 -10.36 1.81
CA ASN A 41 -7.87 -10.27 2.58
C ASN A 41 -7.49 -8.81 2.88
N MET A 42 -7.60 -8.44 4.15
CA MET A 42 -7.28 -7.10 4.65
C MET A 42 -5.97 -7.06 5.45
N GLN A 43 -5.21 -8.17 5.48
CA GLN A 43 -3.94 -8.24 6.18
C GLN A 43 -2.89 -7.34 5.50
N ILE A 44 -2.19 -6.56 6.31
CA ILE A 44 -1.06 -5.74 5.88
C ILE A 44 0.23 -6.51 6.17
N GLU A 45 1.01 -6.73 5.13
CA GLU A 45 2.40 -7.14 5.24
C GLU A 45 3.29 -5.89 5.30
N LEU A 46 4.32 -5.90 6.13
CA LEU A 46 5.28 -4.80 6.27
C LEU A 46 6.70 -5.31 6.10
N TYR A 47 7.45 -4.68 5.19
CA TYR A 47 8.82 -5.02 4.87
C TYR A 47 9.76 -3.83 5.11
N ASP A 48 10.97 -4.12 5.60
CA ASP A 48 12.08 -3.16 5.68
C ASP A 48 12.93 -3.26 4.42
N LEU A 49 12.76 -2.35 3.48
CA LEU A 49 13.53 -2.31 2.24
C LEU A 49 15.02 -1.97 2.47
N LYS A 50 15.43 -1.52 3.66
CA LYS A 50 16.84 -1.29 3.95
C LYS A 50 17.58 -2.60 4.24
N SER A 51 16.97 -3.50 5.00
CA SER A 51 17.57 -4.80 5.35
C SER A 51 17.07 -5.95 4.48
N ASP A 52 15.90 -5.80 3.85
CA ASP A 52 15.22 -6.82 3.07
C ASP A 52 14.66 -6.23 1.76
N LEU A 53 15.57 -5.99 0.81
CA LEU A 53 15.24 -5.52 -0.53
C LEU A 53 14.38 -6.51 -1.33
N GLN A 54 14.37 -7.79 -0.94
CA GLN A 54 13.62 -8.85 -1.62
C GLN A 54 12.23 -9.07 -1.02
N GLU A 55 11.86 -8.33 0.04
CA GLU A 55 10.53 -8.39 0.67
C GLU A 55 10.16 -9.81 1.14
N GLN A 56 11.12 -10.54 1.71
CA GLN A 56 10.95 -11.93 2.11
C GLN A 56 10.42 -12.09 3.55
N ASN A 57 10.64 -11.10 4.41
CA ASN A 57 10.37 -11.16 5.84
C ASN A 57 9.29 -10.15 6.22
N ASP A 58 8.07 -10.64 6.41
CA ASP A 58 6.99 -9.82 6.96
C ASP A 58 7.25 -9.54 8.45
N ILE A 59 7.46 -8.26 8.77
CA ILE A 59 7.65 -7.76 10.14
C ILE A 59 6.44 -6.98 10.66
N SER A 60 5.29 -7.09 10.00
CA SER A 60 4.03 -6.42 10.38
C SER A 60 3.69 -6.62 11.87
N LYS A 61 3.80 -7.86 12.35
CA LYS A 61 3.54 -8.25 13.73
C LYS A 61 4.55 -7.65 14.72
N SER A 62 5.79 -7.44 14.29
CA SER A 62 6.86 -6.89 15.14
C SER A 62 6.83 -5.37 15.21
N LYS A 63 6.17 -4.68 14.27
CA LYS A 63 6.09 -3.21 14.22
C LYS A 63 4.65 -2.69 14.02
N PRO A 64 3.73 -2.97 14.96
CA PRO A 64 2.32 -2.58 14.84
C PRO A 64 2.12 -1.07 14.73
N GLU A 65 2.98 -0.26 15.34
CA GLU A 65 2.91 1.21 15.24
C GLU A 65 3.10 1.71 13.81
N ILE A 66 4.01 1.08 13.05
CA ILE A 66 4.27 1.43 11.65
C ILE A 66 3.11 0.96 10.78
N VAL A 67 2.59 -0.24 11.03
CA VAL A 67 1.41 -0.77 10.35
C VAL A 67 0.21 0.16 10.54
N ASN A 68 -0.03 0.65 11.77
CA ASN A 68 -1.12 1.59 12.06
C ASN A 68 -0.95 2.90 11.29
N LYS A 69 0.26 3.49 11.31
CA LYS A 69 0.55 4.72 10.55
C LYS A 69 0.30 4.54 9.06
N ILE A 70 0.73 3.42 8.48
CA ILE A 70 0.54 3.14 7.06
C ILE A 70 -0.92 2.84 6.74
N THR A 71 -1.64 2.19 7.65
CA THR A 71 -3.09 1.99 7.52
C THR A 71 -3.83 3.31 7.40
N SER A 72 -3.47 4.30 8.24
CA SER A 72 -4.04 5.64 8.14
C SER A 72 -3.69 6.33 6.83
N ILE A 73 -2.46 6.14 6.30
CA ILE A 73 -2.08 6.65 4.97
C ILE A 73 -2.97 6.01 3.89
N MET A 74 -3.11 4.68 3.91
CA MET A 74 -3.93 3.94 2.95
C MET A 74 -5.40 4.41 2.95
N GLN A 75 -5.95 4.77 4.11
CA GLN A 75 -7.32 5.27 4.23
C GLN A 75 -7.44 6.73 3.74
N ASN A 76 -6.50 7.60 4.12
CA ASN A 76 -6.56 9.03 3.82
C ASN A 76 -6.13 9.39 2.39
N SER A 77 -5.23 8.61 1.78
CA SER A 77 -4.76 8.84 0.41
C SER A 77 -5.68 8.26 -0.65
N ARG A 78 -6.67 7.48 -0.23
CA ARG A 78 -7.63 6.86 -1.13
C ARG A 78 -8.57 7.90 -1.71
N THR A 79 -8.69 7.90 -3.04
CA THR A 79 -9.72 8.65 -3.75
C THR A 79 -10.54 7.66 -4.54
N THR A 80 -11.87 7.72 -4.42
CA THR A 80 -12.77 6.80 -5.13
C THR A 80 -12.55 6.94 -6.64
N PRO A 81 -12.18 5.86 -7.34
CA PRO A 81 -11.95 5.93 -8.77
C PRO A 81 -13.27 6.08 -9.53
N ILE A 82 -13.27 6.97 -10.54
CA ILE A 82 -14.42 7.23 -11.42
C ILE A 82 -14.70 6.01 -12.31
N TYR A 83 -13.66 5.25 -12.66
CA TYR A 83 -13.75 4.09 -13.54
C TYR A 83 -14.06 2.82 -12.75
N LYS A 84 -15.15 2.14 -13.11
CA LYS A 84 -15.61 0.89 -12.47
C LYS A 84 -14.53 -0.19 -12.38
N LYS A 85 -13.64 -0.29 -13.37
CA LYS A 85 -12.56 -1.29 -13.41
C LYS A 85 -11.52 -1.10 -12.28
N PHE A 86 -11.46 0.08 -11.68
CA PHE A 86 -10.55 0.40 -10.58
C PHE A 86 -11.26 0.45 -9.22
N LYS A 87 -12.59 0.33 -9.19
CA LYS A 87 -13.35 0.27 -7.94
C LYS A 87 -13.05 -1.03 -7.21
N ILE A 88 -12.75 -0.93 -5.93
CA ILE A 88 -12.54 -2.04 -5.02
C ILE A 88 -13.65 -2.01 -3.97
N SER A 89 -14.65 -2.87 -4.15
CA SER A 89 -15.87 -2.92 -3.31
C SER A 89 -15.54 -3.16 -1.84
N GLU A 90 -14.54 -3.99 -1.57
CA GLU A 90 -14.06 -4.36 -0.24
C GLU A 90 -13.41 -3.19 0.52
N LEU A 91 -13.08 -2.11 -0.19
CA LEU A 91 -12.57 -0.88 0.39
C LEU A 91 -13.64 0.23 0.48
N GLY A 92 -14.90 -0.06 0.13
CA GLY A 92 -16.04 0.84 0.32
C GLY A 92 -16.41 1.72 -0.88
N ASP A 93 -16.02 1.37 -2.12
CA ASP A 93 -16.27 2.18 -3.33
C ASP A 93 -17.72 2.16 -3.89
N ILE A 94 -18.71 1.93 -3.02
CA ILE A 94 -20.12 1.73 -3.39
C ILE A 94 -20.73 3.06 -3.86
#